data_AF-A0A7W3ZY24-F1
#
_entry.id   AF-A0A7W3ZY24-F1
#
_cell.length_a   1.000
_cell.length_b   1.000
_cell.length_c   1.000
_cell.angle_alpha   90.00
_cell.angle_beta   90.00
_cell.angle_gamma   90.00
#
_symmetry.space_group_name_H-M   'P 1'
#
loop_
_entity.id
_entity.type
_entity.pdbx_description
1 polymer ?
#
loop_
_entity_poly.entity_id
_entity_poly.type
_entity_poly.pdbx_seq_one_letter_code
_entity_poly.pdbx_strand_id
1 'polypeptide(L)'
;MNKILILILAIGGYYYYEQHSKSQHERVFDVANNPMSTDEYIGLWERKAIQMCEVSAKDYNIDIRLCPTYITEKFPKCKSKLPSPLPKVIDSKKLGSEVIADYFSCIAPWPHCKGQEIISDFEYRQYCTDV
;
A
#
# COMPACT_ATOMS: atom_id res chain seq x y z
N MET A 1 23.79 -22.68 -34.99
CA MET A 1 23.36 -21.32 -34.60
C MET A 1 22.12 -21.27 -33.69
N ASN A 2 21.34 -22.34 -33.48
CA ASN A 2 20.12 -22.31 -32.64
C ASN A 2 20.30 -22.53 -31.12
N LYS A 3 21.52 -22.85 -30.64
CA LYS A 3 21.72 -23.17 -29.22
C LYS A 3 21.94 -21.95 -28.32
N ILE A 4 22.36 -20.81 -28.88
CA ILE A 4 22.63 -19.59 -28.12
C ILE A 4 21.34 -18.81 -27.81
N LEU A 5 20.35 -18.84 -28.73
CA LEU A 5 19.07 -18.16 -28.56
C LEU A 5 18.21 -18.75 -27.42
N ILE A 6 18.30 -20.07 -27.18
CA ILE A 6 17.53 -20.74 -26.11
C ILE A 6 18.06 -20.36 -24.72
N LEU A 7 19.37 -20.16 -24.58
CA LEU A 7 19.99 -19.76 -23.31
C LEU A 7 19.58 -18.34 -22.89
N ILE A 8 19.44 -17.41 -23.84
CA ILE A 8 19.00 -16.03 -23.54
C ILE A 8 17.54 -16.00 -23.10
N LEU A 9 16.68 -16.83 -23.72
CA LEU A 9 15.27 -16.95 -23.33
C LEU A 9 15.08 -17.61 -21.96
N ALA A 10 15.92 -18.59 -21.61
CA ALA A 10 15.85 -19.24 -20.29
C ALA A 10 16.29 -18.30 -19.16
N ILE A 11 17.33 -17.48 -19.38
CA ILE A 11 17.81 -16.51 -18.38
C ILE A 11 16.83 -15.34 -18.26
N GLY A 12 16.35 -14.79 -19.39
CA GLY A 12 15.35 -13.72 -19.39
C GLY A 12 14.01 -14.16 -18.79
N GLY A 13 13.58 -15.39 -19.07
CA GLY A 13 12.37 -15.97 -18.49
C GLY A 13 12.48 -16.24 -16.99
N TYR A 14 13.65 -16.69 -16.51
CA TYR A 14 13.90 -16.91 -15.08
C TYR A 14 13.88 -15.59 -14.29
N TYR A 15 14.58 -14.56 -14.77
CA TYR A 15 14.56 -13.22 -14.16
C TYR A 15 13.15 -12.61 -14.17
N TYR A 16 12.41 -12.76 -15.27
CA TYR A 16 11.04 -12.26 -15.36
C TYR A 16 10.10 -13.01 -14.41
N TYR A 17 10.24 -14.34 -14.30
CA TYR A 17 9.41 -15.18 -13.45
C TYR A 17 9.66 -14.93 -11.96
N GLU A 18 10.93 -14.83 -11.54
CA GLU A 18 11.29 -14.55 -10.15
C GLU A 18 10.86 -13.14 -9.71
N GLN A 19 10.84 -12.17 -10.64
CA GLN A 19 10.33 -10.84 -10.38
C GLN A 19 8.79 -10.78 -10.31
N HIS A 20 8.07 -11.68 -11.01
CA HIS A 20 6.61 -11.79 -10.96
C HIS A 20 6.08 -12.73 -9.87
N SER A 21 6.88 -13.65 -9.33
CA SER A 21 6.44 -14.58 -8.28
C SER A 21 6.50 -14.00 -6.87
N LYS A 22 7.19 -12.87 -6.67
CA LYS A 22 7.17 -12.16 -5.39
C LYS A 22 5.78 -11.63 -5.12
N SER A 23 5.23 -11.95 -3.95
CA SER A 23 3.95 -11.41 -3.54
C SER A 23 4.02 -9.87 -3.54
N GLN A 24 2.93 -9.17 -3.85
CA GLN A 24 2.92 -7.69 -3.84
C GLN A 24 3.41 -7.13 -2.50
N HIS A 25 3.23 -7.89 -1.41
CA HIS A 25 3.77 -7.60 -0.09
C HIS A 25 5.29 -7.57 -0.06
N GLU A 26 5.97 -8.55 -0.67
CA GLU A 26 7.43 -8.62 -0.74
C GLU A 26 8.03 -7.48 -1.57
N ARG A 27 7.33 -7.01 -2.61
CA ARG A 27 7.82 -5.94 -3.49
C ARG A 27 8.02 -4.61 -2.76
N VAL A 28 7.17 -4.27 -1.79
CA VAL A 28 7.27 -3.02 -1.01
C VAL A 28 8.56 -2.99 -0.18
N PHE A 29 9.04 -4.15 0.28
CA PHE A 29 10.21 -4.24 1.15
C PHE A 29 11.52 -4.48 0.40
N ASP A 30 11.47 -4.71 -0.91
CA ASP A 30 12.62 -5.07 -1.74
C ASP A 30 13.18 -3.89 -2.57
N VAL A 31 12.77 -2.66 -2.28
CA VAL A 31 13.20 -1.45 -3.01
C VAL A 31 14.72 -1.23 -3.06
N ALA A 32 15.47 -1.81 -2.10
CA ALA A 32 16.92 -1.75 -2.07
C ALA A 32 17.59 -2.62 -3.15
N ASN A 33 16.98 -3.74 -3.52
CA ASN A 33 17.49 -4.62 -4.58
C ASN A 33 16.76 -4.40 -5.90
N ASN A 34 15.56 -3.81 -5.86
CA ASN A 34 14.74 -3.52 -7.03
C ASN A 34 14.11 -2.11 -6.92
N PRO A 35 14.87 -1.06 -7.26
CA PRO A 35 14.35 0.30 -7.30
C PRO A 35 13.14 0.42 -8.22
N MET A 36 12.19 1.27 -7.86
CA MET A 36 10.95 1.46 -8.63
C MET A 36 10.54 2.92 -8.70
N SER A 37 9.63 3.25 -9.63
CA SER A 37 9.10 4.61 -9.71
C SER A 37 8.29 4.93 -8.45
N THR A 38 8.29 6.21 -8.06
CA THR A 38 7.51 6.66 -6.89
C THR A 38 6.02 6.40 -7.06
N ASP A 39 5.48 6.55 -8.27
CA ASP A 39 4.08 6.25 -8.57
C ASP A 39 3.76 4.76 -8.37
N GLU A 40 4.66 3.87 -8.81
CA GLU A 40 4.50 2.43 -8.59
C GLU A 40 4.55 2.08 -7.10
N TYR A 41 5.48 2.70 -6.37
CA TYR A 41 5.63 2.50 -4.92
C TYR A 41 4.39 2.96 -4.15
N ILE A 42 3.85 4.14 -4.47
CA ILE A 42 2.59 4.63 -3.88
C ILE A 42 1.44 3.66 -4.18
N GLY A 43 1.32 3.21 -5.44
CA GLY A 43 0.25 2.28 -5.84
C GLY A 43 0.32 0.93 -5.11
N LEU A 44 1.52 0.45 -4.74
CA LEU A 44 1.65 -0.75 -3.90
C LEU A 44 1.07 -0.54 -2.50
N TRP A 45 1.31 0.63 -1.90
CA TRP A 45 0.79 0.97 -0.59
C TRP A 45 -0.72 1.25 -0.58
N GLU A 46 -1.25 1.85 -1.64
CA GLU A 46 -2.70 1.97 -1.86
C GLU A 46 -3.37 0.60 -1.89
N ARG A 47 -2.83 -0.36 -2.66
CA ARG A 47 -3.33 -1.75 -2.67
C ARG A 47 -3.20 -2.42 -1.31
N LYS A 48 -2.09 -2.19 -0.61
CA LYS A 48 -1.87 -2.71 0.74
C LYS A 48 -2.89 -2.16 1.75
N ALA A 49 -3.27 -0.89 1.66
CA ALA A 49 -4.30 -0.31 2.51
C ALA A 49 -5.67 -0.99 2.31
N ILE A 50 -6.04 -1.30 1.06
CA ILE A 50 -7.25 -2.07 0.74
C ILE A 50 -7.18 -3.47 1.37
N GLN A 51 -6.08 -4.19 1.16
CA GLN A 51 -5.87 -5.53 1.75
C GLN A 51 -5.94 -5.50 3.28
N MET A 52 -5.35 -4.48 3.90
CA MET A 52 -5.41 -4.31 5.36
C MET A 52 -6.84 -4.05 5.83
N CYS A 53 -7.64 -3.28 5.08
CA CYS A 53 -9.05 -3.12 5.40
C CYS A 53 -9.77 -4.46 5.35
N GLU A 54 -9.56 -5.26 4.31
CA GLU A 54 -10.22 -6.56 4.17
C GLU A 54 -9.88 -7.54 5.30
N VAL A 55 -8.60 -7.57 5.71
CA VAL A 55 -8.13 -8.41 6.82
C VAL A 55 -8.71 -7.95 8.15
N SER A 56 -8.75 -6.63 8.40
CA SER A 56 -9.23 -6.05 9.66
C SER A 56 -10.73 -5.75 9.67
N ALA A 57 -11.47 -6.03 8.59
CA ALA A 57 -12.84 -5.55 8.38
C ALA A 57 -13.76 -5.90 9.54
N LYS A 58 -13.68 -7.14 10.02
CA LYS A 58 -14.48 -7.62 11.16
C LYS A 58 -14.15 -6.84 12.44
N ASP A 59 -12.86 -6.67 12.73
CA ASP A 59 -12.40 -6.03 13.96
C ASP A 59 -12.66 -4.51 13.94
N TYR A 60 -12.65 -3.91 12.75
CA TYR A 60 -12.90 -2.48 12.54
C TYR A 60 -14.38 -2.16 12.28
N ASN A 61 -15.27 -3.16 12.34
CA ASN A 61 -16.70 -2.99 12.08
C ASN A 61 -16.99 -2.35 10.70
N ILE A 62 -16.26 -2.82 9.69
CA ILE A 62 -16.41 -2.43 8.29
C ILE A 62 -17.00 -3.61 7.52
N ASP A 63 -17.99 -3.36 6.66
CA ASP A 63 -18.41 -4.37 5.68
C ASP A 63 -17.26 -4.55 4.67
N ILE A 64 -16.70 -5.75 4.60
CA ILE A 64 -15.58 -6.09 3.72
C ILE A 64 -15.82 -5.66 2.26
N ARG A 65 -17.06 -5.67 1.79
CA ARG A 65 -17.42 -5.26 0.41
C ARG A 65 -17.23 -3.76 0.17
N LEU A 66 -17.22 -2.96 1.24
CA LEU A 66 -16.99 -1.52 1.18
C LEU A 66 -15.51 -1.16 1.24
N CYS A 67 -14.62 -2.07 1.63
CA CYS A 67 -13.19 -1.78 1.80
C CYS A 67 -12.53 -1.12 0.57
N PRO A 68 -12.73 -1.60 -0.68
CA PRO A 68 -12.15 -0.94 -1.85
C PRO A 68 -12.63 0.50 -2.00
N THR A 69 -13.94 0.75 -1.90
CA THR A 69 -14.52 2.10 -2.03
C THR A 69 -14.07 3.02 -0.90
N TYR A 70 -14.19 2.57 0.34
CA TYR A 70 -13.80 3.32 1.54
C TYR A 70 -12.34 3.78 1.49
N ILE A 71 -11.41 2.89 1.13
CA ILE A 71 -9.99 3.22 1.04
C ILE A 71 -9.68 4.11 -0.17
N THR A 72 -10.25 3.81 -1.35
CA THR A 72 -9.99 4.60 -2.57
C THR A 72 -10.49 6.04 -2.47
N GLU A 73 -11.58 6.29 -1.73
CA GLU A 73 -12.06 7.65 -1.44
C GLU A 73 -11.08 8.48 -0.61
N LYS A 74 -10.17 7.84 0.14
CA LYS A 74 -9.12 8.52 0.90
C LYS A 74 -7.94 8.95 0.03
N PHE A 75 -7.67 8.27 -1.09
CA PHE A 75 -6.50 8.55 -1.92
C PHE A 75 -6.38 10.04 -2.33
N PRO A 76 -7.39 10.68 -2.96
CA PRO A 76 -7.30 12.10 -3.30
C PRO A 76 -7.24 13.02 -2.08
N LYS A 77 -7.92 12.66 -0.98
CA LYS A 77 -7.95 13.44 0.27
C LYS A 77 -6.58 13.47 0.96
N CYS A 78 -5.83 12.38 0.83
CA CYS A 78 -4.53 12.20 1.46
C CYS A 78 -3.34 12.63 0.59
N LYS A 79 -3.52 12.94 -0.70
CA LYS A 79 -2.39 13.30 -1.60
C LYS A 79 -1.51 14.42 -1.07
N SER A 80 -2.07 15.37 -0.31
CA SER A 80 -1.31 16.47 0.31
C SER A 80 -0.32 16.03 1.39
N LYS A 81 -0.40 14.78 1.86
CA LYS A 81 0.53 14.16 2.81
C LYS A 81 1.77 13.56 2.16
N LEU A 82 1.81 13.48 0.83
CA LEU A 82 3.03 13.11 0.11
C LEU A 82 4.03 14.27 0.13
N PRO A 83 5.35 14.03 0.22
CA PRO A 83 6.33 15.09 0.21
C PRO A 83 6.36 15.82 -1.14
N SER A 84 6.73 17.10 -1.11
CA SER A 84 6.93 17.92 -2.30
C SER A 84 8.32 18.55 -2.27
N PRO A 85 9.18 18.31 -3.27
CA PRO A 85 8.93 17.51 -4.47
C PRO A 85 8.99 15.99 -4.19
N LEU A 86 8.24 15.21 -4.98
CA LEU A 86 8.37 13.75 -4.97
C LEU A 86 9.68 13.34 -5.66
N PRO A 87 10.45 12.39 -5.08
CA PRO A 87 11.55 11.76 -5.81
C PRO A 87 11.00 11.03 -7.04
N LYS A 88 11.83 10.81 -8.07
CA LYS A 88 11.41 10.04 -9.25
C LYS A 88 11.43 8.53 -9.01
N VAL A 89 12.36 8.07 -8.17
CA VAL A 89 12.65 6.65 -7.92
C VAL A 89 12.80 6.44 -6.42
N ILE A 90 12.29 5.32 -5.94
CA ILE A 90 12.52 4.80 -4.60
C ILE A 90 13.53 3.66 -4.70
N ASP A 91 14.73 3.88 -4.18
CA ASP A 91 15.88 2.96 -4.26
C ASP A 91 16.36 2.47 -2.89
N SER A 92 15.68 2.89 -1.82
CA SER A 92 16.04 2.52 -0.46
C SER A 92 14.82 2.48 0.44
N LYS A 93 14.88 1.62 1.46
CA LYS A 93 13.82 1.51 2.48
C LYS A 93 13.61 2.82 3.23
N LYS A 94 14.70 3.56 3.48
CA LYS A 94 14.66 4.86 4.17
C LYS A 94 13.86 5.87 3.36
N LEU A 95 14.23 6.08 2.08
CA LEU A 95 13.52 7.00 1.19
C LEU A 95 12.05 6.58 1.01
N GLY A 96 11.80 5.28 0.80
CA GLY A 96 10.44 4.75 0.69
C GLY A 96 9.60 5.02 1.94
N SER A 97 10.19 4.86 3.13
CA SER A 97 9.51 5.19 4.39
C SER A 97 9.22 6.69 4.53
N GLU A 98 10.19 7.54 4.20
CA GLU A 98 10.04 9.00 4.26
C GLU A 98 8.95 9.50 3.30
N VAL A 99 8.83 8.88 2.12
CA VAL A 99 7.80 9.24 1.14
C VAL A 99 6.41 8.82 1.56
N ILE A 100 6.27 7.63 2.16
CA ILE A 100 4.95 7.03 2.35
C ILE A 100 4.38 7.20 3.75
N ALA A 101 5.17 7.45 4.80
CA ALA A 101 4.71 7.35 6.18
C ALA A 101 3.42 8.15 6.47
N ASP A 102 3.43 9.45 6.17
CA ASP A 102 2.29 10.33 6.44
C ASP A 102 1.10 10.06 5.51
N TYR A 103 1.39 9.74 4.25
CA TYR A 103 0.38 9.37 3.27
C TYR A 103 -0.34 8.08 3.67
N PHE A 104 0.43 7.05 4.04
CA PHE A 104 -0.09 5.76 4.46
C PHE A 104 -0.91 5.85 5.74
N SER A 105 -0.44 6.60 6.73
CA SER A 105 -1.18 6.88 7.97
C SER A 105 -2.57 7.49 7.68
N CYS A 106 -2.64 8.37 6.66
CA CYS A 106 -3.89 8.99 6.25
C CYS A 106 -4.84 8.02 5.52
N ILE A 107 -4.33 7.18 4.60
CA ILE A 107 -5.17 6.25 3.82
C ILE A 107 -5.49 4.94 4.54
N ALA A 108 -4.77 4.60 5.62
CA ALA A 108 -4.95 3.35 6.35
C ALA A 108 -6.39 3.20 6.86
N PRO A 109 -6.90 1.95 6.95
CA PRO A 109 -8.18 1.70 7.59
C PRO A 109 -8.12 2.04 9.08
N TRP A 110 -9.22 2.58 9.62
CA TRP A 110 -9.40 2.83 11.05
C TRP A 110 -10.68 2.15 11.55
N PRO A 111 -10.83 1.90 12.87
CA PRO A 111 -12.05 1.33 13.42
C PRO A 111 -13.28 2.22 13.21
N HIS A 112 -14.46 1.61 13.08
CA HIS A 112 -15.74 2.32 12.98
C HIS A 112 -16.65 2.05 14.19
N CYS A 113 -17.26 3.11 14.71
CA CYS A 113 -18.34 3.04 15.69
C CYS A 113 -19.59 3.72 15.14
N LYS A 114 -20.73 3.01 15.15
CA LYS A 114 -22.01 3.52 14.61
C LYS A 114 -21.90 4.09 13.19
N GLY A 115 -21.07 3.47 12.36
CA GLY A 115 -20.81 3.90 10.99
C GLY A 115 -19.83 5.07 10.84
N GLN A 116 -19.33 5.65 11.94
CA GLN A 116 -18.32 6.71 11.91
C GLN A 116 -16.92 6.13 12.08
N GLU A 117 -16.00 6.57 11.22
CA GLU A 117 -14.57 6.28 11.35
C GLU A 117 -14.00 6.99 12.59
N ILE A 118 -13.17 6.29 13.36
CA ILE A 118 -12.61 6.77 14.63
C ILE A 118 -11.10 6.89 14.50
N ILE A 119 -10.61 8.13 14.44
CA ILE A 119 -9.20 8.46 14.22
C ILE A 119 -8.54 8.91 15.54
N SER A 120 -9.34 9.37 16.51
CA SER A 120 -8.86 9.92 17.78
C SER A 120 -9.60 9.40 19.00
N ASP A 121 -8.95 9.48 20.17
CA ASP A 121 -9.57 9.18 21.46
C ASP A 121 -10.79 10.05 21.76
N PHE A 122 -10.81 11.28 21.25
CA PHE A 122 -11.94 12.19 21.39
C PHE A 122 -13.16 11.64 20.64
N GLU A 123 -12.99 11.26 19.38
CA GLU A 123 -14.05 10.65 18.57
C GLU A 123 -14.50 9.32 19.17
N TYR A 124 -13.58 8.52 19.70
CA TYR A 124 -13.92 7.28 20.39
C TYR A 124 -14.88 7.53 21.56
N ARG A 125 -14.58 8.51 22.42
CA ARG A 125 -15.45 8.91 23.54
C ARG A 125 -16.78 9.52 23.09
N GLN A 126 -16.84 10.07 21.89
CA GLN A 126 -18.07 10.68 21.37
C GLN A 126 -19.00 9.65 20.71
N TYR A 127 -18.43 8.66 20.01
CA TYR A 127 -19.20 7.78 19.11
C TYR A 127 -19.22 6.31 19.53
N CYS A 128 -18.24 5.85 20.32
CA CYS A 128 -18.11 4.44 20.73
C CYS A 128 -18.55 4.17 22.17
N THR A 129 -18.43 5.14 23.07
CA THR A 129 -18.89 4.98 24.45
C THR A 129 -20.36 5.36 24.55
N ASP A 130 -21.23 4.36 24.41
CA ASP A 130 -22.55 4.40 25.01
C ASP A 130 -22.42 4.01 26.49
N VAL A 131 -22.78 4.94 27.37
CA VAL A 131 -23.43 4.57 28.64
C VAL A 131 -24.92 4.60 28.37
#